data_AF-A0AAD3WSX1-F1
#
_entry.id   AF-A0AAD3WSX1-F1
#
_cell.length_a   1.000
_cell.length_b   1.000
_cell.length_c   1.000
_cell.angle_alpha   90.00
_cell.angle_beta   90.00
_cell.angle_gamma   90.00
#
_symmetry.space_group_name_H-M   'P 1'
#
loop_
_entity.id
_entity.type
_entity.pdbx_description
1 polymer ?
#
loop_
_entity_poly.entity_id
_entity_poly.type
_entity_poly.pdbx_seq_one_letter_code
_entity_poly.pdbx_strand_id
1 'polypeptide(L)'
;MFSKSKSIKSWSQSVSHVGTLNQISLALVVAVIILIFMVMSKKETVIVVPPTFNEEITFVGNRASEAYKTGWGLFTANLVGNISERNSAFVVDTLRKMFRAKDADNFESQLQSQVDALKVRGVRETFTSLDLIYNSEVDLVWVYGDKKTVSTRTGASTTQKWTYEVRISASNGMPKIDHFSQYAGAPETRSRVRTIKEANADKIVEGQHLDSDDLNIPVADDRIKQGK
;
A
#
# COMPACT_ATOMS: atom_id res chain seq x y z
N MET A 1 20.85 -67.86 43.92
CA MET A 1 21.39 -66.71 43.15
C MET A 1 20.68 -66.65 41.80
N PHE A 2 19.63 -65.83 41.66
CA PHE A 2 18.86 -65.77 40.42
C PHE A 2 19.49 -64.78 39.43
N SER A 3 19.92 -65.31 38.28
CA SER A 3 20.47 -64.56 37.16
C SER A 3 19.41 -63.59 36.60
N LYS A 4 19.66 -62.27 36.68
CA LYS A 4 18.82 -61.26 36.02
C LYS A 4 18.89 -61.49 34.50
N SER A 5 17.83 -62.02 33.91
CA SER A 5 17.78 -62.38 32.50
C SER A 5 18.00 -61.15 31.59
N LYS A 6 18.74 -61.34 30.49
CA LYS A 6 19.05 -60.31 29.49
C LYS A 6 17.77 -59.65 28.91
N SER A 7 16.66 -60.37 28.91
CA SER A 7 15.37 -59.91 28.37
C SER A 7 14.76 -58.74 29.14
N ILE A 8 14.92 -58.69 30.48
CA ILE A 8 14.41 -57.58 31.31
C ILE A 8 15.20 -56.30 31.05
N LYS A 9 16.52 -56.42 30.83
CA LYS A 9 17.38 -55.28 30.44
C LYS A 9 17.00 -54.76 29.05
N SER A 10 16.76 -55.66 28.08
CA SER A 10 16.34 -55.28 26.73
C SER A 10 14.98 -54.58 26.71
N TRP A 11 14.01 -55.03 27.51
CA TRP A 11 12.69 -54.39 27.60
C TRP A 11 12.78 -52.99 28.22
N SER A 12 13.54 -52.83 29.31
CA SER A 12 13.78 -51.51 29.91
C SER A 12 14.53 -50.56 28.96
N GLN A 13 15.47 -51.08 28.16
CA GLN A 13 16.18 -50.30 27.15
C GLN A 13 15.26 -49.88 26.01
N SER A 14 14.41 -50.78 25.50
CA SER A 14 13.40 -50.43 24.48
C SER A 14 12.41 -49.36 24.97
N VAL A 15 11.93 -49.45 26.21
CA VAL A 15 11.05 -48.42 26.79
C VAL A 15 11.78 -47.08 26.96
N SER A 16 13.06 -47.09 27.32
CA SER A 16 13.87 -45.86 27.40
C SER A 16 14.09 -45.20 26.03
N HIS A 17 14.29 -45.98 24.97
CA HIS A 17 14.42 -45.48 23.60
C HIS A 17 13.13 -44.83 23.09
N VAL A 18 11.94 -45.34 23.47
CA VAL A 18 10.66 -44.69 23.15
C VAL A 18 10.55 -43.32 23.82
N GLY A 19 11.02 -43.19 25.06
CA GLY A 19 11.11 -41.89 25.74
C GLY A 19 12.01 -40.90 25.02
N THR A 20 13.19 -41.34 24.58
CA THR A 20 14.12 -40.50 23.80
C THR A 20 13.55 -40.11 22.43
N LEU A 21 12.86 -41.03 21.74
CA LEU A 21 12.19 -40.75 20.48
C LEU A 21 11.06 -39.72 20.64
N ASN A 22 10.29 -39.80 21.72
CA ASN A 22 9.24 -38.83 22.01
C ASN A 22 9.83 -37.43 22.29
N GLN A 23 10.97 -37.36 22.98
CA GLN A 23 11.69 -36.10 23.21
C GLN A 23 12.22 -35.48 21.90
N ILE A 24 12.76 -36.30 20.99
CA ILE A 24 13.22 -35.85 19.67
C ILE A 24 12.04 -35.37 18.83
N SER A 25 10.91 -36.09 18.85
CA SER A 25 9.69 -35.69 18.15
C SER A 25 9.14 -34.36 18.69
N LEU A 26 9.17 -34.15 20.01
CA LEU A 26 8.76 -32.89 20.62
C LEU A 26 9.68 -31.72 20.21
N ALA A 27 10.99 -31.95 20.20
CA ALA A 27 11.97 -30.96 19.75
C ALA A 27 11.76 -30.57 18.27
N LEU A 28 11.42 -31.53 17.42
CA LEU A 28 11.13 -31.30 16.01
C LEU A 28 9.84 -30.49 15.82
N VAL A 29 8.80 -30.78 16.60
CA VAL A 29 7.55 -29.98 16.60
C VAL A 29 7.83 -28.53 17.00
N VAL A 30 8.63 -28.30 18.04
CA VAL A 30 9.01 -26.94 18.46
C VAL A 30 9.82 -26.22 17.37
N ALA A 31 10.77 -26.91 16.73
CA ALA A 31 11.54 -26.33 15.62
C ALA A 31 10.66 -25.94 14.43
N VAL A 32 9.65 -26.76 14.09
CA VAL A 32 8.68 -26.46 13.03
C VAL A 32 7.81 -25.26 13.41
N ILE A 33 7.35 -25.15 14.67
CA ILE A 33 6.59 -23.98 15.14
C ILE A 33 7.43 -22.71 15.03
N ILE A 34 8.70 -22.74 15.46
CA ILE A 34 9.62 -21.61 15.34
C ILE A 34 9.84 -21.24 13.87
N LEU A 35 10.01 -22.24 12.98
CA LEU A 35 10.10 -22.02 11.54
C LEU A 35 8.83 -21.38 10.97
N ILE A 36 7.64 -21.83 11.39
CA ILE A 36 6.36 -21.24 10.96
C ILE A 36 6.29 -19.77 11.40
N PHE A 37 6.63 -19.46 12.66
CA PHE A 37 6.69 -18.08 13.14
C PHE A 37 7.70 -17.24 12.35
N MET A 38 8.87 -17.81 12.03
CA MET A 38 9.89 -17.13 11.25
C MET A 38 9.45 -16.90 9.80
N VAL A 39 8.82 -17.89 9.15
CA VAL A 39 8.28 -17.80 7.79
C VAL A 39 7.12 -16.82 7.71
N MET A 40 6.19 -16.85 8.67
CA MET A 40 5.10 -15.87 8.77
C MET A 40 5.64 -14.45 9.01
N SER A 41 6.80 -14.32 9.66
CA SER A 41 7.48 -13.03 9.86
C SER A 41 8.37 -12.62 8.69
N LYS A 42 8.66 -13.52 7.73
CA LYS A 42 9.42 -13.19 6.53
C LYS A 42 8.50 -12.41 5.58
N LYS A 43 8.91 -11.18 5.29
CA LYS A 43 8.27 -10.32 4.31
C LYS A 43 8.63 -10.85 2.91
N GLU A 44 7.65 -11.38 2.18
CA GLU A 44 7.84 -11.84 0.80
C GLU A 44 8.22 -10.66 -0.10
N THR A 45 9.39 -10.74 -0.74
CA THR A 45 9.83 -9.79 -1.77
C THR A 45 9.29 -10.28 -3.12
N VAL A 46 8.04 -9.96 -3.43
CA VAL A 46 7.50 -10.24 -4.77
C VAL A 46 7.94 -9.13 -5.72
N ILE A 47 8.85 -9.46 -6.65
CA ILE A 47 9.33 -8.55 -7.68
C ILE A 47 8.29 -8.50 -8.80
N VAL A 48 7.41 -7.51 -8.78
CA VAL A 48 6.56 -7.17 -9.94
C VAL A 48 7.23 -6.03 -10.68
N VAL A 49 7.82 -6.34 -11.85
CA VAL A 49 8.49 -5.36 -12.72
C VAL A 49 7.52 -4.86 -13.78
N PRO A 50 7.18 -3.57 -13.83
CA PRO A 50 6.77 -2.92 -15.07
C PRO A 50 8.02 -2.81 -15.99
N PRO A 51 7.91 -3.11 -17.29
CA PRO A 51 9.03 -3.35 -18.22
C PRO A 51 9.98 -2.16 -18.51
N THR A 52 9.98 -1.11 -17.69
CA THR A 52 10.69 0.15 -17.93
C THR A 52 11.71 0.54 -16.85
N PHE A 53 12.01 -0.30 -15.87
CA PHE A 53 12.87 0.07 -14.72
C PHE A 53 14.25 -0.62 -14.73
N ASN A 54 15.31 0.19 -14.58
CA ASN A 54 16.71 -0.20 -14.45
C ASN A 54 17.23 -0.23 -12.98
N GLU A 55 16.37 0.03 -11.99
CA GLU A 55 16.75 0.14 -10.58
C GLU A 55 16.20 -1.02 -9.72
N GLU A 56 16.95 -1.40 -8.68
CA GLU A 56 16.61 -2.50 -7.78
C GLU A 56 15.45 -2.09 -6.84
N ILE A 57 14.28 -2.70 -7.06
CA ILE A 57 13.11 -2.49 -6.20
C ILE A 57 13.24 -3.38 -4.97
N THR A 58 13.41 -2.77 -3.79
CA THR A 58 13.43 -3.48 -2.50
C THR A 58 12.13 -3.23 -1.72
N PHE A 59 11.57 -4.29 -1.14
CA PHE A 59 10.41 -4.20 -0.24
C PHE A 59 10.89 -4.41 1.20
N VAL A 60 10.96 -3.34 2.01
CA VAL A 60 11.26 -3.46 3.44
C VAL A 60 9.95 -3.44 4.23
N GLY A 61 9.26 -4.58 4.27
CA GLY A 61 7.96 -4.72 4.93
C GLY A 61 6.83 -4.12 4.13
N ASN A 62 5.99 -3.28 4.75
CA ASN A 62 4.86 -2.62 4.07
C ASN A 62 5.27 -1.34 3.33
N ARG A 63 6.58 -1.02 3.29
CA ARG A 63 7.13 0.12 2.57
C ARG A 63 7.72 -0.38 1.26
N ALA A 64 7.04 -0.06 0.17
CA ALA A 64 7.59 -0.21 -1.16
C ALA A 64 8.73 0.79 -1.37
N SER A 65 9.75 0.42 -2.15
CA SER A 65 10.83 1.34 -2.51
C SER A 65 10.29 2.56 -3.25
N GLU A 66 11.08 3.63 -3.24
CA GLU A 66 10.82 4.81 -4.06
C GLU A 66 10.66 4.43 -5.54
N ALA A 67 11.58 3.62 -6.09
CA ALA A 67 11.52 3.13 -7.47
C ALA A 67 10.21 2.40 -7.81
N TYR A 68 9.66 1.63 -6.86
CA TYR A 68 8.35 0.98 -7.05
C TYR A 68 7.23 2.02 -7.16
N LYS A 69 7.22 3.01 -6.26
CA LYS A 69 6.15 4.02 -6.23
C LYS A 69 6.24 4.95 -7.42
N THR A 70 7.44 5.41 -7.78
CA THR A 70 7.66 6.24 -8.97
C THR A 70 7.28 5.46 -10.22
N GLY A 71 7.59 4.16 -10.30
CA GLY A 71 7.22 3.33 -11.44
C GLY A 71 5.73 3.09 -11.62
N TRP A 72 5.03 2.75 -10.55
CA TRP A 72 3.57 2.66 -10.62
C TRP A 72 2.89 4.02 -10.79
N GLY A 73 3.49 5.09 -10.28
CA GLY A 73 3.04 6.46 -10.49
C GLY A 73 3.13 6.85 -11.95
N LEU A 74 4.28 6.59 -12.58
CA LEU A 74 4.51 6.79 -14.02
C LEU A 74 3.54 5.97 -14.87
N PHE A 75 3.37 4.68 -14.54
CA PHE A 75 2.45 3.79 -15.23
C PHE A 75 1.02 4.31 -15.17
N THR A 76 0.56 4.70 -13.97
CA THR A 76 -0.79 5.24 -13.74
C THR A 76 -0.99 6.53 -14.52
N ALA A 77 -0.04 7.47 -14.44
CA ALA A 77 -0.10 8.75 -15.15
C ALA A 77 -0.13 8.55 -16.68
N ASN A 78 0.64 7.60 -17.21
CA ASN A 78 0.63 7.30 -18.65
C ASN A 78 -0.69 6.67 -19.10
N LEU A 79 -1.29 5.77 -18.29
CA LEU A 79 -2.59 5.18 -18.64
C LEU A 79 -3.70 6.22 -18.63
N VAL A 80 -3.81 7.02 -17.56
CA VAL A 80 -4.85 8.05 -17.46
C VAL A 80 -4.62 9.16 -18.48
N GLY A 81 -3.39 9.64 -18.63
CA GLY A 81 -3.08 10.74 -19.54
C GLY A 81 -3.17 10.39 -21.03
N ASN A 82 -3.20 9.10 -21.37
CA ASN A 82 -3.39 8.61 -22.73
C ASN A 82 -4.71 7.82 -22.89
N ILE A 83 -5.71 8.13 -22.06
CA ILE A 83 -7.04 7.56 -22.20
C ILE A 83 -7.73 8.11 -23.45
N SER A 84 -8.47 7.23 -24.12
CA SER A 84 -9.23 7.52 -25.33
C SER A 84 -10.50 6.67 -25.34
N GLU A 85 -11.41 6.97 -26.25
CA GLU A 85 -12.63 6.17 -26.43
C GLU A 85 -12.33 4.69 -26.66
N ARG A 86 -11.27 4.39 -27.41
CA ARG A 86 -10.92 3.03 -27.85
C ARG A 86 -10.31 2.17 -26.75
N ASN A 87 -9.55 2.76 -25.83
CA ASN A 87 -8.87 2.04 -24.74
C ASN A 87 -9.49 2.29 -23.35
N SER A 88 -10.52 3.13 -23.25
CA SER A 88 -11.19 3.49 -21.99
C SER A 88 -11.54 2.29 -21.11
N ALA A 89 -12.23 1.28 -21.66
CA ALA A 89 -12.62 0.08 -20.91
C ALA A 89 -11.40 -0.68 -20.35
N PHE A 90 -10.32 -0.76 -21.12
CA PHE A 90 -9.07 -1.41 -20.68
C PHE A 90 -8.39 -0.62 -19.56
N VAL A 91 -8.31 0.71 -19.70
CA VAL A 91 -7.70 1.60 -18.70
C VAL A 91 -8.50 1.54 -17.39
N VAL A 92 -9.82 1.61 -17.46
CA VAL A 92 -10.72 1.54 -16.30
C VAL A 92 -10.55 0.20 -15.58
N ASP A 93 -10.67 -0.94 -16.27
CA ASP A 93 -10.52 -2.26 -15.64
C ASP A 93 -9.14 -2.47 -15.01
N THR A 94 -8.08 -1.99 -15.68
CA THR A 94 -6.71 -2.10 -15.18
C THR A 94 -6.51 -1.27 -13.90
N LEU A 95 -6.92 0.00 -13.92
CA LEU A 95 -6.72 0.90 -12.78
C LEU A 95 -7.66 0.53 -11.62
N ARG A 96 -8.90 0.10 -11.90
CA ARG A 96 -9.88 -0.33 -10.88
C ARG A 96 -9.30 -1.36 -9.91
N LYS A 97 -8.51 -2.31 -10.41
CA LYS A 97 -7.85 -3.36 -9.61
C LYS A 97 -6.78 -2.81 -8.67
N MET A 98 -6.22 -1.64 -8.97
CA MET A 98 -5.24 -0.95 -8.13
C MET A 98 -5.90 -0.04 -7.09
N PHE A 99 -7.18 0.29 -7.19
CA PHE A 99 -7.86 1.00 -6.10
C PHE A 99 -8.34 0.05 -5.00
N ARG A 100 -8.62 0.60 -3.82
CA ARG A 100 -9.39 -0.10 -2.79
C ARG A 100 -10.85 -0.14 -3.22
N ALA A 101 -11.58 -1.20 -2.86
CA ALA A 101 -12.97 -1.40 -3.32
C ALA A 101 -13.88 -0.19 -3.05
N LYS A 102 -13.69 0.50 -1.91
CA LYS A 102 -14.44 1.70 -1.54
C LYS A 102 -14.21 2.93 -2.43
N ASP A 103 -13.04 3.03 -3.08
CA ASP A 103 -12.62 4.20 -3.86
C ASP A 103 -12.72 3.93 -5.37
N ALA A 104 -12.81 2.66 -5.75
CA ALA A 104 -12.80 2.16 -7.12
C ALA A 104 -13.96 2.72 -7.96
N ASP A 105 -15.18 2.73 -7.43
CA ASP A 105 -16.38 3.14 -8.19
C ASP A 105 -16.37 4.66 -8.46
N ASN A 106 -15.91 5.46 -7.51
CA ASN A 106 -15.75 6.91 -7.70
C ASN A 106 -14.69 7.21 -8.78
N PHE A 107 -13.56 6.51 -8.72
CA PHE A 107 -12.50 6.67 -9.73
C PHE A 107 -12.97 6.26 -11.13
N GLU A 108 -13.67 5.13 -11.24
CA GLU A 108 -14.28 4.68 -12.51
C GLU A 108 -15.23 5.73 -13.09
N SER A 109 -16.11 6.29 -12.26
CA SER A 109 -17.03 7.35 -12.69
C SER A 109 -16.30 8.60 -13.19
N GLN A 110 -15.18 8.99 -12.54
CA GLN A 110 -14.39 10.14 -12.96
C GLN A 110 -13.71 9.90 -14.31
N LEU A 111 -13.14 8.71 -14.52
CA LEU A 111 -12.53 8.34 -15.80
C LEU A 111 -13.56 8.26 -16.91
N GLN A 112 -14.72 7.67 -16.65
CA GLN A 112 -15.78 7.58 -17.63
C GLN A 112 -16.29 8.98 -18.03
N SER A 113 -16.47 9.87 -17.04
CA SER A 113 -16.82 11.27 -17.30
C SER A 113 -15.74 11.99 -18.11
N GLN A 114 -14.46 11.70 -17.89
CA GLN A 114 -13.37 12.27 -18.69
C GLN A 114 -13.45 11.79 -20.14
N VAL A 115 -13.64 10.49 -20.35
CA VAL A 115 -13.79 9.90 -21.69
C VAL A 115 -14.97 10.52 -22.42
N ASP A 116 -16.13 10.62 -21.77
CA ASP A 116 -17.33 11.21 -22.36
C ASP A 116 -17.14 12.70 -22.69
N ALA A 117 -16.43 13.44 -21.83
CA ALA A 117 -16.05 14.81 -22.13
C ALA A 117 -15.12 14.93 -23.36
N LEU A 118 -14.19 13.99 -23.55
CA LEU A 118 -13.35 13.94 -24.75
C LEU A 118 -14.19 13.69 -26.02
N LYS A 119 -15.16 12.77 -25.94
CA LYS A 119 -16.09 12.49 -27.06
C LYS A 119 -16.89 13.72 -27.45
N VAL A 120 -17.54 14.34 -26.47
CA VAL A 120 -18.41 15.51 -26.68
C VAL A 120 -17.62 16.69 -27.24
N ARG A 121 -16.38 16.89 -26.77
CA ARG A 121 -15.50 17.95 -27.28
C ARG A 121 -14.88 17.62 -28.65
N GLY A 122 -14.91 16.36 -29.08
CA GLY A 122 -14.23 15.91 -30.28
C GLY A 122 -12.73 16.17 -30.20
N VAL A 123 -12.09 15.79 -29.09
CA VAL A 123 -10.66 15.98 -28.88
C VAL A 123 -9.99 14.68 -28.44
N ARG A 124 -8.72 14.52 -28.82
CA ARG A 124 -7.85 13.46 -28.33
C ARG A 124 -6.77 14.09 -27.46
N GLU A 125 -6.54 13.51 -26.29
CA GLU A 125 -5.44 13.90 -25.41
C GLU A 125 -4.32 12.87 -25.49
N THR A 126 -3.09 13.33 -25.33
CA THR A 126 -1.89 12.50 -25.24
C THR A 126 -0.97 13.14 -24.22
N PHE A 127 -0.47 12.35 -23.29
CA PHE A 127 0.42 12.80 -22.24
C PHE A 127 1.81 12.19 -22.43
N THR A 128 2.82 13.05 -22.35
CA THR A 128 4.23 12.67 -22.38
C THR A 128 4.87 13.11 -21.08
N SER A 129 5.29 12.16 -20.24
CA SER A 129 6.03 12.43 -19.01
C SER A 129 7.41 13.02 -19.31
N LEU A 130 7.77 14.08 -18.61
CA LEU A 130 9.07 14.76 -18.72
C LEU A 130 9.91 14.58 -17.46
N ASP A 131 9.27 14.60 -16.29
CA ASP A 131 9.95 14.53 -15.01
C ASP A 131 9.10 13.81 -13.96
N LEU A 132 9.77 13.23 -12.97
CA LEU A 132 9.17 12.49 -11.88
C LEU A 132 9.80 12.93 -10.56
N ILE A 133 8.96 13.37 -9.63
CA ILE A 133 9.39 13.81 -8.31
C ILE A 133 8.71 12.92 -7.29
N TYR A 134 9.50 12.33 -6.40
CA TYR A 134 8.99 11.65 -5.22
C TYR A 134 9.36 12.42 -3.96
N ASN A 135 8.44 12.50 -3.00
CA ASN A 135 8.72 13.02 -1.67
C ASN A 135 8.39 11.98 -0.62
N SER A 136 9.41 11.54 0.11
CA SER A 136 9.30 10.52 1.15
C SER A 136 8.55 10.98 2.41
N GLU A 137 8.43 12.29 2.65
CA GLU A 137 7.75 12.83 3.83
C GLU A 137 6.22 12.70 3.74
N VAL A 138 5.66 12.89 2.54
CA VAL A 138 4.21 12.84 2.29
C VAL A 138 3.79 11.62 1.47
N ASP A 139 4.76 10.79 1.12
CA ASP A 139 4.61 9.60 0.30
C ASP A 139 3.81 9.88 -0.98
N LEU A 140 4.28 10.86 -1.77
CA LEU A 140 3.58 11.32 -2.96
C LEU A 140 4.53 11.37 -4.15
N VAL A 141 4.05 10.88 -5.29
CA VAL A 141 4.72 10.94 -6.59
C VAL A 141 4.02 11.99 -7.44
N TRP A 142 4.78 12.96 -7.93
CA TRP A 142 4.34 13.88 -8.97
C TRP A 142 4.93 13.41 -10.30
N VAL A 143 4.07 13.16 -11.27
CA VAL A 143 4.46 12.89 -12.66
C VAL A 143 4.13 14.14 -13.47
N TYR A 144 5.18 14.84 -13.89
CA TYR A 144 5.07 16.09 -14.64
C TYR A 144 5.37 15.86 -16.12
N GLY A 145 4.63 16.53 -16.99
CA GLY A 145 4.82 16.38 -18.42
C GLY A 145 3.99 17.33 -19.27
N ASP A 146 3.96 17.01 -20.56
CA ASP A 146 3.20 17.74 -21.57
C ASP A 146 1.94 16.97 -21.93
N LYS A 147 0.78 17.63 -21.81
CA LYS A 147 -0.49 17.14 -22.32
C LYS A 147 -0.80 17.85 -23.64
N LYS A 148 -0.80 17.09 -24.73
CA LYS A 148 -1.19 17.54 -26.06
C LYS A 148 -2.65 17.19 -26.30
N THR A 149 -3.47 18.19 -26.61
CA THR A 149 -4.88 18.03 -26.98
C THR A 149 -5.03 18.36 -28.46
N VAL A 150 -5.58 17.45 -29.24
CA VAL A 150 -5.79 17.58 -30.69
C VAL A 150 -7.27 17.49 -31.01
N SER A 151 -7.82 18.47 -31.73
CA SER A 151 -9.20 18.38 -32.22
C SER A 151 -9.33 17.33 -33.32
N THR A 152 -10.30 16.43 -33.18
CA THR A 152 -10.61 15.42 -34.20
C THR A 152 -11.31 16.01 -35.42
N ARG A 153 -11.88 17.22 -35.30
CA ARG A 153 -12.57 17.91 -36.41
C ARG A 153 -11.65 18.79 -37.24
N THR A 154 -10.77 19.56 -36.60
CA THR A 154 -9.94 20.56 -37.30
C THR A 154 -8.47 20.19 -37.38
N GLY A 155 -8.00 19.21 -36.59
CA GLY A 155 -6.59 18.87 -36.46
C GLY A 155 -5.76 19.89 -35.66
N ALA A 156 -6.37 20.99 -35.18
CA ALA A 156 -5.69 21.97 -34.34
C ALA A 156 -5.21 21.31 -33.04
N SER A 157 -3.98 21.61 -32.63
CA SER A 157 -3.39 21.06 -31.41
C SER A 157 -2.92 22.14 -30.46
N THR A 158 -3.16 21.93 -29.18
CA THR A 158 -2.59 22.73 -28.09
C THR A 158 -1.79 21.82 -27.16
N THR A 159 -0.71 22.34 -26.59
CA THR A 159 0.10 21.62 -25.60
C THR A 159 0.11 22.43 -24.32
N GLN A 160 -0.16 21.77 -23.21
CA GLN A 160 -0.19 22.37 -21.88
C GLN A 160 0.66 21.56 -20.92
N LYS A 161 1.27 22.24 -19.95
CA LYS A 161 1.94 21.59 -18.83
C LYS A 161 0.91 20.91 -17.94
N TRP A 162 1.19 19.69 -17.50
CA TRP A 162 0.27 18.90 -16.71
C TRP A 162 1.01 18.08 -15.67
N THR A 163 0.40 17.94 -14.49
CA THR A 163 0.93 17.19 -13.37
C THR A 163 -0.11 16.19 -12.87
N TYR A 164 0.31 14.95 -12.67
CA TYR A 164 -0.43 13.92 -11.94
C TYR A 164 0.18 13.73 -10.55
N GLU A 165 -0.66 13.70 -9.52
CA GLU A 165 -0.30 13.37 -8.15
C GLU A 165 -0.83 11.99 -7.81
N VAL A 166 0.06 11.08 -7.43
CA VAL A 166 -0.30 9.70 -7.11
C VAL A 166 0.35 9.28 -5.80
N ARG A 167 -0.43 8.71 -4.88
CA ARG A 167 0.06 8.00 -3.70
C ARG A 167 -0.15 6.51 -3.89
N ILE A 168 0.93 5.74 -3.72
CA ILE A 168 0.94 4.31 -3.96
C ILE A 168 1.46 3.57 -2.73
N SER A 169 0.65 2.66 -2.21
CA SER A 169 1.06 1.67 -1.23
C SER A 169 1.23 0.30 -1.88
N ALA A 170 1.97 -0.59 -1.23
CA ALA A 170 2.01 -2.01 -1.61
C ALA A 170 1.15 -2.79 -0.62
N SER A 171 0.27 -3.64 -1.14
CA SER A 171 -0.52 -4.60 -0.37
C SER A 171 -0.34 -5.97 -1.00
N ASN A 172 0.27 -6.90 -0.26
CA ASN A 172 0.63 -8.24 -0.75
C ASN A 172 1.44 -8.20 -2.07
N GLY A 173 2.39 -7.26 -2.17
CA GLY A 173 3.20 -7.06 -3.39
C GLY A 173 2.48 -6.40 -4.56
N MET A 174 1.16 -6.15 -4.46
CA MET A 174 0.36 -5.49 -5.48
C MET A 174 0.27 -3.98 -5.20
N PRO A 175 0.33 -3.13 -6.23
CA PRO A 175 0.22 -1.68 -6.07
C PRO A 175 -1.22 -1.31 -5.71
N LYS A 176 -1.37 -0.43 -4.74
CA LYS A 176 -2.64 0.16 -4.37
C LYS A 176 -2.55 1.68 -4.43
N ILE A 177 -3.43 2.30 -5.22
CA ILE A 177 -3.54 3.75 -5.32
C ILE A 177 -4.41 4.22 -4.16
N ASP A 178 -3.83 4.99 -3.25
CA ASP A 178 -4.54 5.58 -2.10
C ASP A 178 -4.98 7.02 -2.36
N HIS A 179 -4.31 7.70 -3.30
CA HIS A 179 -4.65 9.06 -3.72
C HIS A 179 -4.31 9.26 -5.18
N PHE A 180 -5.21 9.92 -5.91
CA PHE A 180 -5.01 10.33 -7.28
C PHE A 180 -5.58 11.73 -7.48
N SER A 181 -4.80 12.62 -8.08
CA SER A 181 -5.20 13.96 -8.47
C SER A 181 -4.45 14.41 -9.71
N GLN A 182 -4.99 15.40 -10.42
CA GLN A 182 -4.40 15.92 -11.65
C GLN A 182 -4.69 17.41 -11.80
N TYR A 183 -3.74 18.18 -12.33
CA TYR A 183 -3.91 19.61 -12.57
C TYR A 183 -2.97 20.13 -13.66
N ALA A 184 -3.32 21.30 -14.20
CA ALA A 184 -2.48 22.01 -15.16
C ALA A 184 -1.32 22.71 -14.45
N GLY A 185 -0.14 22.72 -15.08
CA GLY A 185 1.05 23.39 -14.58
C GLY A 185 2.11 22.46 -13.99
N ALA A 186 3.14 23.08 -13.41
CA ALA A 186 4.22 22.40 -12.72
C ALA A 186 3.79 21.93 -11.32
N PRO A 187 4.43 20.89 -10.76
CA PRO A 187 4.06 20.35 -9.46
C PRO A 187 4.28 21.37 -8.33
N GLU A 188 3.25 21.61 -7.51
CA GLU A 188 3.31 22.54 -6.38
C GLU A 188 3.87 21.87 -5.10
N THR A 189 5.05 21.26 -5.20
CA THR A 189 5.57 20.37 -4.14
C THR A 189 5.63 20.99 -2.75
N ARG A 190 6.15 22.22 -2.61
CA ARG A 190 6.31 22.89 -1.29
C ARG A 190 4.98 23.19 -0.60
N SER A 191 4.04 23.78 -1.34
CA SER A 191 2.72 24.15 -0.79
C SER A 191 1.96 22.90 -0.37
N ARG A 192 1.93 21.90 -1.26
CA ARG A 192 1.23 20.62 -1.05
C ARG A 192 1.80 19.85 0.15
N VAL A 193 3.13 19.78 0.28
CA VAL A 193 3.77 19.13 1.43
C VAL A 193 3.37 19.78 2.75
N ARG A 194 3.35 21.12 2.81
CA ARG A 194 2.94 21.87 3.99
C ARG A 194 1.49 21.57 4.37
N THR A 195 0.56 21.67 3.42
CA THR A 195 -0.86 21.40 3.67
C THR A 195 -1.11 19.97 4.15
N ILE A 196 -0.40 18.99 3.59
CA ILE A 196 -0.53 17.59 4.03
C ILE A 196 0.01 17.40 5.45
N LYS A 197 1.12 18.07 5.81
CA LYS A 197 1.66 18.02 7.17
C LYS A 197 0.70 18.63 8.19
N GLU A 198 0.14 19.80 7.89
CA GLU A 198 -0.87 20.47 8.73
C GLU A 198 -2.09 19.57 8.91
N ALA A 199 -2.67 19.04 7.82
CA ALA A 199 -3.82 18.15 7.88
C ALA A 199 -3.55 16.82 8.62
N ASN A 200 -2.32 16.31 8.56
CA ASN A 200 -1.94 15.11 9.33
C ASN A 200 -1.74 15.43 10.81
N ALA A 201 -1.21 16.61 11.15
CA ALA A 201 -1.08 17.07 12.53
C ALA A 201 -2.46 17.25 13.17
N ASP A 202 -3.42 17.84 12.46
CA ASP A 202 -4.78 18.05 12.95
C ASP A 202 -5.49 16.72 13.24
N LYS A 203 -5.30 15.69 12.39
CA LYS A 203 -5.84 14.34 12.63
C LYS A 203 -5.22 13.64 13.84
N ILE A 204 -3.95 13.92 14.15
CA ILE A 204 -3.29 13.38 15.34
C ILE A 204 -3.87 14.06 16.58
N VAL A 205 -4.09 15.38 16.53
CA VAL A 205 -4.69 16.14 17.63
C VAL A 205 -6.14 15.73 17.87
N GLU A 206 -6.94 15.57 16.81
CA GLU A 206 -8.34 15.13 16.91
C GLU A 206 -8.45 13.67 17.40
N GLY A 207 -7.55 12.79 16.97
CA GLY A 207 -7.46 11.42 17.47
C GLY A 207 -7.00 11.31 18.93
N GLN A 208 -6.23 12.29 19.44
CA GLN A 208 -5.86 12.38 20.86
C GLN A 208 -6.96 13.01 21.74
N HIS A 209 -7.89 13.78 21.16
CA HIS A 209 -8.96 14.43 21.92
C HIS A 209 -10.14 13.49 22.25
N LEU A 210 -10.22 12.33 21.59
CA LEU A 210 -11.26 11.34 21.83
C LEU A 210 -10.95 10.37 22.99
N ASP A 211 -9.73 10.39 23.55
CA ASP A 211 -9.30 9.47 24.62
C ASP A 211 -9.14 10.11 26.01
N SER A 212 -9.36 11.43 26.17
CA SER A 212 -9.12 12.13 27.44
C SER A 212 -10.37 12.43 28.29
N ASP A 213 -11.58 12.31 27.74
CA ASP A 213 -12.81 12.73 28.45
C ASP A 213 -13.54 11.62 29.23
N ASP A 214 -13.12 10.35 29.11
CA ASP A 214 -13.74 9.21 29.80
C ASP A 214 -13.04 8.77 31.11
N LEU A 215 -12.14 9.59 31.66
CA LEU A 215 -11.59 9.41 33.01
C LEU A 215 -12.14 10.43 34.00
N ASN A 216 -13.44 10.70 33.96
CA ASN A 216 -14.15 11.25 35.10
C ASN A 216 -14.42 10.13 36.12
N ILE A 217 -13.39 9.77 36.88
CA ILE A 217 -13.59 8.99 38.11
C ILE A 217 -14.43 9.87 39.04
N PRO A 218 -15.62 9.44 39.48
CA PRO A 218 -16.39 10.20 40.44
C PRO A 218 -15.57 10.33 41.72
N VAL A 219 -15.25 11.56 42.09
CA VAL A 219 -14.71 11.88 43.42
C VAL A 219 -15.71 11.35 44.45
N ALA A 220 -15.31 10.33 45.19
CA ALA A 220 -16.08 9.81 46.31
C ALA A 220 -16.28 10.95 47.33
N ASP A 221 -17.54 11.31 47.54
CA ASP A 221 -17.99 12.19 48.62
C ASP A 221 -17.78 11.48 49.95
N ASP A 222 -16.68 11.81 50.64
CA ASP A 222 -16.43 11.33 52.00
C ASP A 222 -16.83 12.41 53.01
N ARG A 223 -18.14 12.54 53.19
CA ARG A 223 -18.77 13.27 54.29
C ARG A 223 -19.46 12.32 55.27
N ILE A 224 -18.73 12.11 56.37
CA ILE A 224 -19.19 12.01 57.77
C ILE A 224 -19.62 10.62 58.30
N LYS A 225 -18.90 10.21 59.36
CA LYS A 225 -19.32 9.63 60.68
C LYS A 225 -18.33 8.49 61.01
N GLN A 226 -17.55 8.50 62.09
CA GLN A 226 -17.86 8.54 63.53
C GLN A 226 -16.56 8.98 64.26
N GLY A 227 -16.50 9.60 65.44
CA GLY A 227 -17.44 9.63 66.56
C GLY A 227 -16.99 8.74 67.73
N LYS A 228 -15.79 8.94 68.30
CA LYS A 228 -15.47 8.92 69.75
C LYS A 228 -13.98 9.08 70.01
#